data_AF-A0AAD3MLA3-F1
#
_entry.id   AF-A0AAD3MLA3-F1
#
_cell.length_a   1.000
_cell.length_b   1.000
_cell.length_c   1.000
_cell.angle_alpha   90.00
_cell.angle_beta   90.00
_cell.angle_gamma   90.00
#
_symmetry.space_group_name_H-M   'P 1'
#
loop_
_entity.id
_entity.type
_entity.pdbx_description
1 polymer ?
#
loop_
_entity_poly.entity_id
_entity_poly.type
_entity_poly.pdbx_seq_one_letter_code
_entity_poly.pdbx_strand_id
1 'polypeptide(L)'
;VYEELRAIGAAAAEAKARRILAGLSFTPEMQNRATKRFSGGWRMRVSLARALFMEPTLLMLDEPTNHLDLNAVIWLNNYLQGWKKTLLIVSHDQSFLDDVCTDIIHLDNQKLYYYRGNYLTFKKMYVQKQKELQKQYDKQEKKLKELKAGGKSTKQAEKQTKEALTRKQQKGKKKGGQEEESQEATELLKRPKEYTVKFTFPNPPPLSPPILGLHSVDFGYEGQKPLFKNVDFGIDMDSRICIVGPNGVGKSTLLLLLNGKLNPKVGFFNQQYFDQMNMEETRQVVKKLSSVAELACRQPDVPRSW
;
A
#
# COMPACT_ATOMS: atom_id res chain seq x y z
N VAL A 1 29.95 -36.98 16.54
CA VAL A 1 29.24 -37.03 15.23
C VAL A 1 27.79 -36.52 15.26
N TYR A 2 26.80 -37.21 15.85
CA TYR A 2 25.40 -36.71 15.84
C TYR A 2 25.16 -35.45 16.67
N GLU A 3 25.83 -35.31 17.83
CA GLU A 3 25.79 -34.07 18.62
C GLU A 3 26.53 -32.91 17.94
N GLU A 4 27.67 -33.17 17.31
CA GLU A 4 28.39 -32.17 16.52
C GLU A 4 27.58 -31.77 15.27
N LEU A 5 26.91 -32.70 14.59
CA LEU A 5 26.00 -32.40 13.49
C LEU A 5 24.76 -31.62 13.95
N ARG A 6 24.23 -31.91 15.15
CA ARG A 6 23.17 -31.10 15.78
C ARG A 6 23.67 -29.73 16.20
N ALA A 7 24.91 -29.62 16.70
CA ALA A 7 25.51 -28.36 17.09
C ALA A 7 25.83 -27.49 15.87
N ILE A 8 26.35 -28.08 14.78
CA ILE A 8 26.56 -27.42 13.49
C ILE A 8 25.21 -26.99 12.89
N GLY A 9 24.20 -27.87 12.94
CA GLY A 9 22.83 -27.55 12.50
C GLY A 9 22.17 -26.45 13.32
N ALA A 10 22.39 -26.44 14.64
CA ALA A 10 21.89 -25.42 15.55
C ALA A 10 22.61 -24.08 15.36
N ALA A 11 23.94 -24.09 15.18
CA ALA A 11 24.73 -22.90 14.89
C ALA A 11 24.36 -22.29 13.53
N ALA A 12 24.15 -23.13 12.51
CA ALA A 12 23.67 -22.68 11.19
C ALA A 12 22.23 -22.11 11.28
N ALA A 13 21.36 -22.72 12.08
CA ALA A 13 20.02 -22.23 12.35
C ALA A 13 20.03 -20.88 13.07
N GLU A 14 20.86 -20.71 14.09
CA GLU A 14 21.02 -19.45 14.81
C GLU A 14 21.56 -18.35 13.87
N ALA A 15 22.60 -18.65 13.09
CA ALA A 15 23.16 -17.72 12.12
C ALA A 15 22.11 -17.27 11.09
N LYS A 16 21.28 -18.19 10.60
CA LYS A 16 20.16 -17.88 9.70
C LYS A 16 19.12 -16.98 10.37
N ALA A 17 18.71 -17.29 11.61
CA ALA A 17 17.76 -16.48 12.36
C ALA A 17 18.29 -15.05 12.60
N ARG A 18 19.56 -14.92 13.00
CA ARG A 18 20.23 -13.62 13.18
C ARG A 18 20.34 -12.84 11.88
N ARG A 19 20.60 -13.51 10.74
CA ARG A 19 20.60 -12.87 9.41
C ARG A 19 19.23 -12.31 9.03
N ILE A 20 18.15 -13.07 9.25
CA ILE A 20 16.77 -12.61 9.00
C ILE A 20 16.43 -11.41 9.90
N LEU A 21 16.75 -11.50 11.19
CA LEU A 21 16.52 -10.41 12.14
C LEU A 21 17.33 -9.15 11.77
N ALA A 22 18.60 -9.29 11.42
CA ALA A 22 19.43 -8.16 10.98
C ALA A 22 18.83 -7.47 9.73
N GLY A 23 18.32 -8.25 8.78
CA GLY A 23 17.62 -7.75 7.61
C GLY A 23 16.33 -6.98 7.91
N LEU A 24 15.61 -7.36 8.97
CA LEU A 24 14.43 -6.66 9.49
C LEU A 24 14.79 -5.50 10.44
N SER A 25 16.03 -5.03 10.39
CA SER A 25 16.58 -3.90 11.16
C SER A 25 16.74 -4.17 12.67
N PHE A 26 16.94 -5.42 13.11
CA PHE A 26 17.29 -5.74 14.51
C PHE A 26 18.81 -5.68 14.74
N THR A 27 19.24 -4.79 15.63
CA THR A 27 20.64 -4.72 16.08
C THR A 27 21.03 -5.95 16.92
N PRO A 28 22.33 -6.26 17.08
CA PRO A 28 22.77 -7.39 17.91
C PRO A 28 22.22 -7.33 19.34
N GLU A 29 22.15 -6.13 19.94
CA GLU A 29 21.56 -5.92 21.25
C GLU A 29 20.05 -6.24 21.27
N MET A 30 19.33 -5.87 20.20
CA MET A 30 17.90 -6.16 20.06
C MET A 30 17.64 -7.65 19.84
N GLN A 31 18.50 -8.35 19.12
CA GLN A 31 18.36 -9.79 18.88
C GLN A 31 18.37 -10.59 20.20
N ASN A 32 19.16 -10.15 21.18
CA ASN A 32 19.24 -10.78 22.49
C ASN A 32 18.24 -10.21 23.52
N ARG A 33 17.46 -9.18 23.15
CA ARG A 33 16.50 -8.52 24.04
C ARG A 33 15.22 -9.35 24.19
N ALA A 34 14.71 -9.43 25.41
CA ALA A 34 13.44 -10.10 25.69
C ALA A 34 12.27 -9.47 24.91
N THR A 35 11.44 -10.32 24.27
CA THR A 35 10.36 -9.89 23.37
C THR A 35 9.28 -9.05 24.05
N LYS A 36 9.09 -9.19 25.37
CA LYS A 36 8.16 -8.38 26.18
C LYS A 36 8.49 -6.89 26.20
N ARG A 37 9.74 -6.51 25.90
CA ARG A 37 10.20 -5.10 25.88
C ARG A 37 10.07 -4.45 24.50
N PHE A 38 9.57 -5.16 23.49
CA PHE A 38 9.33 -4.61 22.16
C PHE A 38 7.94 -4.01 22.03
N SER A 39 7.82 -2.93 21.26
CA SER A 39 6.53 -2.38 20.86
C SER A 39 5.77 -3.35 19.94
N GLY A 40 4.48 -3.11 19.72
CA GLY A 40 3.64 -3.95 18.84
C GLY A 40 4.25 -4.16 17.44
N GLY A 41 4.76 -3.10 16.81
CA GLY A 41 5.41 -3.17 15.50
C GLY A 41 6.67 -4.03 15.49
N TRP A 42 7.52 -3.91 16.52
CA TRP A 42 8.71 -4.77 16.66
C TRP A 42 8.34 -6.23 16.91
N ARG A 43 7.29 -6.50 17.70
CA ARG A 43 6.78 -7.87 17.91
C ARG A 43 6.23 -8.48 16.62
N MET A 44 5.55 -7.68 15.80
CA MET A 44 5.11 -8.10 14.47
C MET A 44 6.29 -8.48 13.57
N ARG A 45 7.38 -7.69 13.58
CA ARG A 45 8.61 -8.03 12.84
C ARG A 45 9.25 -9.33 13.34
N VAL A 46 9.25 -9.61 14.64
CA VAL A 46 9.69 -10.91 15.18
C VAL A 46 8.82 -12.05 14.64
N SER A 47 7.51 -11.85 14.54
CA SER A 47 6.59 -12.84 13.96
C SER A 47 6.88 -13.08 12.48
N LEU A 48 7.13 -12.02 11.71
CA LEU A 48 7.56 -12.12 10.31
C LEU A 48 8.88 -12.89 10.19
N ALA A 49 9.87 -12.56 11.02
CA ALA A 49 11.16 -13.24 11.05
C ALA A 49 10.99 -14.74 11.30
N ARG A 50 10.12 -15.12 12.25
CA ARG A 50 9.79 -16.51 12.56
C ARG A 50 9.15 -17.21 11.36
N ALA A 51 8.19 -16.58 10.69
CA ALA A 51 7.52 -17.15 9.53
C ALA A 51 8.49 -17.39 8.36
N LEU A 52 9.40 -16.45 8.10
CA LEU A 52 10.46 -16.57 7.10
C LEU A 52 11.47 -17.67 7.45
N PHE A 53 11.81 -17.81 8.74
CA PHE A 53 12.75 -18.82 9.22
C PHE A 53 12.19 -20.25 9.08
N MET A 54 10.89 -20.43 9.32
CA MET A 54 10.21 -21.74 9.24
C MET A 54 10.15 -22.29 7.81
N GLU A 55 10.19 -21.43 6.79
CA GLU A 55 10.07 -21.82 5.38
C GLU A 55 8.92 -22.81 5.12
N PRO A 56 7.66 -22.46 5.40
CA PRO A 56 6.54 -23.36 5.13
C PRO A 56 6.33 -23.56 3.62
N THR A 57 5.63 -24.63 3.24
CA THR A 57 5.27 -24.92 1.83
C THR A 57 4.45 -23.77 1.22
N LEU A 58 3.52 -23.22 2.00
CA LEU A 58 2.74 -22.04 1.68
C LEU A 58 2.95 -21.00 2.78
N LEU A 59 3.49 -19.84 2.43
CA LEU A 59 3.62 -18.69 3.32
C LEU A 59 2.59 -17.62 2.90
N MET A 60 1.72 -17.25 3.84
CA MET A 60 0.74 -16.17 3.65
C MET A 60 1.18 -14.92 4.41
N LEU A 61 1.25 -13.79 3.73
CA LEU A 61 1.65 -12.51 4.29
C LEU A 61 0.55 -11.47 4.05
N ASP A 62 0.06 -10.87 5.13
CA ASP A 62 -0.93 -9.80 5.09
C ASP A 62 -0.25 -8.46 5.37
N GLU A 63 -0.18 -7.60 4.36
CA GLU A 63 0.45 -6.27 4.37
C GLU A 63 1.84 -6.23 5.06
N PRO A 64 2.82 -7.04 4.58
CA PRO A 64 4.09 -7.21 5.27
C PRO A 64 4.94 -5.93 5.32
N THR A 65 4.69 -4.93 4.46
CA THR A 65 5.47 -3.69 4.34
C THR A 65 5.00 -2.56 5.28
N ASN A 66 3.77 -2.58 5.79
CA ASN A 66 3.15 -1.45 6.50
C ASN A 66 3.85 -1.00 7.79
N HIS A 67 4.65 -1.85 8.41
CA HIS A 67 5.40 -1.54 9.64
C HIS A 67 6.92 -1.70 9.48
N LEU A 68 7.39 -1.80 8.24
CA LEU A 68 8.80 -1.88 7.89
C LEU A 68 9.33 -0.48 7.54
N ASP A 69 10.59 -0.24 7.89
CA ASP A 69 11.30 0.91 7.33
C ASP A 69 11.76 0.58 5.91
N LEU A 70 12.11 1.59 5.13
CA LEU A 70 12.54 1.42 3.74
C LEU A 70 13.64 0.36 3.60
N ASN A 71 14.62 0.35 4.52
CA ASN A 71 15.71 -0.63 4.50
C ASN A 71 15.19 -2.07 4.71
N ALA A 72 14.30 -2.30 5.67
CA ALA A 72 13.70 -3.61 5.89
C ALA A 72 12.77 -4.02 4.72
N VAL A 73 12.07 -3.09 4.08
CA VAL A 73 11.28 -3.38 2.86
C VAL A 73 12.19 -3.83 1.72
N ILE A 74 13.27 -3.10 1.45
CA ILE A 74 14.25 -3.47 0.41
C ILE A 74 14.84 -4.85 0.70
N TRP A 75 15.22 -5.11 1.95
CA TRP A 75 15.74 -6.42 2.34
C TRP A 75 14.70 -7.53 2.16
N LEU A 76 13.45 -7.31 2.58
CA LEU A 76 12.38 -8.29 2.47
C LEU A 76 12.07 -8.59 1.00
N ASN A 77 12.02 -7.58 0.15
CA ASN A 77 11.82 -7.73 -1.30
C ASN A 77 12.90 -8.65 -1.89
N ASN A 78 14.18 -8.33 -1.67
CA ASN A 78 15.30 -9.15 -2.15
C ASN A 78 15.28 -10.57 -1.57
N TYR A 79 14.87 -10.74 -0.30
CA TYR A 79 14.77 -12.05 0.33
C TYR A 79 13.66 -12.91 -0.30
N LEU A 80 12.51 -12.31 -0.60
CA LEU A 80 11.36 -13.01 -1.18
C LEU A 80 11.50 -13.29 -2.68
N GLN A 81 12.26 -12.48 -3.42
CA GLN A 81 12.60 -12.81 -4.82
C GLN A 81 13.34 -14.15 -4.95
N GLY A 82 14.16 -14.51 -3.95
CA GLY A 82 14.85 -15.80 -3.89
C GLY A 82 14.02 -16.95 -3.33
N TRP A 83 12.74 -16.71 -3.00
CA TRP A 83 11.89 -17.69 -2.35
C TRP A 83 11.42 -18.76 -3.33
N LYS A 84 11.73 -20.02 -3.03
CA LYS A 84 11.44 -21.16 -3.93
C LYS A 84 10.09 -21.85 -3.68
N LYS A 85 9.40 -21.51 -2.58
CA LYS A 85 8.13 -22.12 -2.18
C LYS A 85 6.95 -21.21 -2.55
N THR A 86 5.73 -21.61 -2.22
CA THR A 86 4.54 -20.83 -2.58
C THR A 86 4.35 -19.63 -1.65
N LEU A 87 4.10 -18.45 -2.21
CA LEU A 87 3.77 -17.22 -1.50
C LEU A 87 2.35 -16.78 -1.86
N LEU A 88 1.59 -16.37 -0.85
CA LEU A 88 0.36 -15.60 -1.01
C LEU A 88 0.51 -14.29 -0.24
N ILE A 89 0.54 -13.18 -0.96
CA ILE A 89 0.82 -11.86 -0.39
C ILE A 89 -0.36 -10.95 -0.66
N VAL A 90 -0.90 -10.34 0.40
CA VAL A 90 -1.79 -9.19 0.31
C VAL A 90 -0.93 -7.94 0.51
N SER A 91 -0.91 -7.05 -0.47
CA SER A 91 -0.22 -5.77 -0.36
C SER A 91 -0.84 -4.70 -1.26
N HIS A 92 -0.74 -3.44 -0.83
CA HIS A 92 -0.99 -2.28 -1.69
C HIS A 92 0.28 -1.67 -2.30
N ASP A 93 1.47 -2.18 -1.99
CA ASP A 93 2.73 -1.70 -2.57
C ASP A 93 2.95 -2.26 -3.98
N GLN A 94 2.78 -1.39 -4.98
CA GLN A 94 2.88 -1.77 -6.39
C GLN A 94 4.28 -2.24 -6.77
N SER A 95 5.34 -1.67 -6.19
CA SER A 95 6.71 -2.01 -6.55
C SER A 95 7.09 -3.36 -5.96
N PHE A 96 6.71 -3.59 -4.71
CA PHE A 96 6.91 -4.87 -4.03
C PHE A 96 6.19 -6.03 -4.73
N LEU A 97 4.92 -5.83 -5.13
CA LEU A 97 4.16 -6.83 -5.88
C LEU A 97 4.76 -7.07 -7.27
N ASP A 98 5.30 -6.04 -7.91
CA ASP A 98 5.88 -6.18 -9.25
C ASP A 98 7.18 -7.01 -9.24
N ASP A 99 7.99 -6.82 -8.20
CA ASP A 99 9.29 -7.49 -8.04
C ASP A 99 9.16 -8.95 -7.56
N VAL A 100 8.20 -9.23 -6.68
CA VAL A 100 8.10 -10.54 -5.99
C VAL A 100 7.06 -11.47 -6.61
N CYS A 101 5.94 -10.95 -7.10
CA CYS A 101 4.80 -11.80 -7.49
C CYS A 101 4.88 -12.23 -8.96
N THR A 102 4.60 -13.52 -9.18
CA THR A 102 4.50 -14.12 -10.52
C THR A 102 3.08 -14.09 -11.09
N ASP A 103 2.08 -14.02 -10.20
CA ASP A 103 0.66 -14.10 -10.51
C ASP A 103 -0.09 -13.14 -9.58
N ILE A 104 -1.17 -12.56 -10.09
CA ILE A 104 -2.02 -11.61 -9.36
C ILE A 104 -3.43 -12.18 -9.23
N ILE A 105 -3.93 -12.21 -7.99
CA ILE A 105 -5.31 -12.53 -7.68
C ILE A 105 -6.02 -11.22 -7.36
N HIS A 106 -6.96 -10.82 -8.22
CA HIS A 106 -7.74 -9.61 -8.06
C HIS A 106 -9.11 -9.93 -7.48
N LEU A 107 -9.39 -9.45 -6.27
CA LEU A 107 -10.70 -9.54 -5.64
C LEU A 107 -11.59 -8.38 -6.11
N ASP A 108 -12.60 -8.67 -6.93
CA ASP A 108 -13.54 -7.68 -7.44
C ASP A 108 -14.96 -8.25 -7.49
N ASN A 109 -15.95 -7.47 -7.07
CA ASN A 109 -17.36 -7.87 -6.95
C ASN A 109 -17.56 -9.25 -6.28
N GLN A 110 -16.86 -9.47 -5.15
CA GLN A 110 -16.88 -10.73 -4.37
C GLN A 110 -16.39 -11.97 -5.16
N LYS A 111 -15.71 -11.78 -6.29
CA LYS A 111 -15.11 -12.85 -7.10
C LYS A 111 -13.60 -12.66 -7.21
N LEU A 112 -12.88 -13.77 -7.32
CA LEU A 112 -11.43 -13.78 -7.54
C LEU A 112 -11.13 -13.95 -9.03
N TYR A 113 -10.35 -13.03 -9.58
CA TYR A 113 -9.88 -13.08 -10.97
C TYR A 113 -8.37 -13.32 -10.98
N TYR A 114 -7.94 -14.31 -11.75
CA TYR A 114 -6.54 -14.71 -11.83
C TYR A 114 -5.89 -14.10 -13.07
N TYR A 115 -4.72 -13.50 -12.87
CA TYR A 115 -3.90 -12.91 -13.91
C TYR A 115 -2.49 -13.42 -13.78
N ARG A 116 -1.94 -13.94 -14.88
CA ARG A 116 -0.55 -14.39 -14.94
C ARG A 116 0.37 -13.21 -15.26
N GLY A 117 1.46 -13.08 -14.52
CA GLY A 117 2.41 -11.98 -14.62
C GLY A 117 2.38 -11.05 -13.42
N ASN A 118 3.30 -10.09 -13.43
CA ASN A 118 3.49 -9.11 -12.37
C ASN A 118 2.36 -8.06 -12.29
N TYR A 119 2.43 -7.20 -11.27
CA TYR A 119 1.42 -6.17 -11.02
C TYR A 119 1.27 -5.18 -12.20
N LEU A 120 2.36 -4.79 -12.87
CA LEU A 120 2.30 -3.92 -14.04
C LEU A 120 1.51 -4.55 -15.19
N THR A 121 1.70 -5.85 -15.43
CA THR A 121 0.98 -6.60 -16.46
C THR A 121 -0.51 -6.71 -16.11
N PHE A 122 -0.82 -7.04 -14.86
CA PHE A 122 -2.20 -7.01 -14.35
C PHE A 122 -2.86 -5.65 -14.57
N LYS A 123 -2.20 -4.54 -14.20
CA LYS A 123 -2.74 -3.19 -14.34
C LYS A 123 -3.07 -2.84 -15.79
N LYS A 124 -2.21 -3.20 -16.74
CA LYS A 124 -2.46 -3.02 -18.18
C LYS A 124 -3.69 -3.82 -18.64
N MET A 125 -3.74 -5.11 -18.30
CA MET A 125 -4.86 -5.99 -18.65
C MET A 125 -6.18 -5.53 -18.03
N TYR A 126 -6.13 -5.06 -16.78
CA TYR A 126 -7.30 -4.54 -16.06
C TYR A 126 -7.85 -3.27 -16.71
N VAL A 127 -6.98 -2.30 -17.03
CA VAL A 127 -7.38 -1.06 -17.73
C VAL A 127 -7.99 -1.38 -19.11
N GLN A 128 -7.42 -2.33 -19.84
CA GLN A 128 -7.98 -2.77 -21.12
C GLN A 128 -9.38 -3.40 -20.94
N LYS A 129 -9.53 -4.33 -19.98
CA LYS A 129 -10.81 -4.95 -19.65
C LYS A 129 -11.88 -3.91 -19.27
N GLN A 130 -11.51 -2.90 -18.49
CA GLN A 130 -12.42 -1.81 -18.13
C GLN A 130 -12.85 -0.97 -19.35
N LYS A 131 -11.92 -0.64 -20.25
CA LYS A 131 -12.25 0.06 -21.51
C LYS A 131 -13.18 -0.76 -22.41
N GLU A 132 -12.97 -2.07 -22.49
CA GLU A 132 -13.83 -2.97 -23.25
C GLU A 132 -15.23 -3.08 -22.65
N LEU A 133 -15.33 -3.21 -21.32
CA LEU A 133 -16.61 -3.21 -20.60
C LEU A 133 -17.37 -1.89 -20.81
N GLN A 134 -16.68 -0.75 -20.74
CA GLN A 134 -17.28 0.56 -20.99
C GLN A 134 -17.84 0.65 -22.42
N LYS A 135 -17.06 0.25 -23.44
CA LYS A 135 -17.51 0.24 -24.84
C LYS A 135 -18.73 -0.69 -25.05
N GLN A 136 -18.79 -1.82 -24.37
CA GLN A 136 -19.93 -2.74 -24.44
C GLN A 136 -21.17 -2.12 -23.78
N TYR A 137 -21.00 -1.48 -22.62
CA TYR A 137 -22.05 -0.74 -21.93
C TYR A 137 -22.60 0.39 -22.82
N ASP A 138 -21.74 1.22 -23.41
CA ASP A 138 -22.15 2.33 -24.27
C ASP A 138 -22.94 1.85 -25.51
N LYS A 139 -22.49 0.73 -26.12
CA LYS A 139 -23.21 0.09 -27.23
C LYS A 139 -24.58 -0.44 -26.80
N GLN A 140 -24.69 -1.00 -25.60
CA GLN A 140 -25.94 -1.50 -25.05
C GLN A 140 -26.90 -0.35 -24.73
N GLU A 141 -26.39 0.74 -24.14
CA GLU A 141 -27.18 1.93 -23.83
C GLU A 141 -27.70 2.61 -25.10
N LYS A 142 -26.86 2.74 -26.14
CA LYS A 142 -27.27 3.31 -27.43
C LYS A 142 -28.42 2.53 -28.07
N LYS A 143 -28.31 1.20 -28.12
CA LYS A 143 -29.39 0.33 -28.64
C LYS A 143 -30.69 0.47 -27.83
N LEU A 144 -30.57 0.60 -26.52
CA LEU A 144 -31.72 0.74 -25.64
C LEU A 144 -32.41 2.10 -25.85
N LYS A 145 -31.64 3.16 -26.10
CA LYS A 145 -32.17 4.48 -26.51
C LYS A 145 -32.86 4.42 -27.87
N GLU A 146 -32.27 3.75 -28.87
CA GLU A 146 -32.88 3.56 -30.20
C GLU A 146 -34.20 2.78 -30.13
N LEU A 147 -34.27 1.70 -29.35
CA LEU A 147 -35.51 0.92 -29.16
C LEU A 147 -36.61 1.73 -28.46
N LYS A 148 -36.25 2.58 -27.49
CA LYS A 148 -37.17 3.51 -26.83
C LYS A 148 -37.66 4.60 -27.78
N ALA A 149 -36.77 5.15 -28.61
CA ALA A 149 -37.13 6.12 -29.64
C ALA A 149 -38.08 5.53 -30.71
N GLY A 150 -37.96 4.23 -30.98
CA GLY A 150 -38.89 3.46 -31.82
C GLY A 150 -40.23 3.11 -31.17
N GLY A 151 -40.61 3.75 -30.05
CA GLY A 151 -41.93 3.62 -29.42
C GLY A 151 -42.11 2.46 -28.44
N LYS A 152 -41.06 1.70 -28.11
CA LYS A 152 -41.15 0.58 -27.15
C LYS A 152 -41.01 1.08 -25.71
N SER A 153 -41.88 0.57 -24.83
CA SER A 153 -41.79 0.82 -23.38
C SER A 153 -40.46 0.30 -22.81
N THR A 154 -39.95 0.96 -21.77
CA THR A 154 -38.68 0.64 -21.09
C THR A 154 -38.54 -0.85 -20.75
N LYS A 155 -39.60 -1.48 -20.22
CA LYS A 155 -39.61 -2.91 -19.86
C LYS A 155 -39.47 -3.83 -21.08
N GLN A 156 -40.07 -3.46 -22.22
CA GLN A 156 -40.00 -4.25 -23.45
C GLN A 156 -38.62 -4.13 -24.12
N ALA A 157 -38.03 -2.93 -24.13
CA ALA A 157 -36.69 -2.70 -24.66
C ALA A 157 -35.63 -3.48 -23.87
N GLU A 158 -35.73 -3.50 -22.54
CA GLU A 158 -34.85 -4.28 -21.66
C GLU A 158 -34.99 -5.79 -21.87
N LYS A 159 -36.23 -6.31 -21.95
CA LYS A 159 -36.51 -7.73 -22.19
C LYS A 159 -35.95 -8.20 -23.54
N GLN A 160 -36.20 -7.46 -24.62
CA GLN A 160 -35.65 -7.80 -25.95
C GLN A 160 -34.12 -7.77 -25.98
N THR A 161 -33.51 -6.82 -25.28
CA THR A 161 -32.05 -6.72 -25.20
C THR A 161 -31.45 -7.90 -24.42
N LYS A 162 -32.07 -8.30 -23.30
CA LYS A 162 -31.68 -9.49 -22.53
C LYS A 162 -31.78 -10.77 -23.38
N GLU A 163 -32.93 -10.99 -24.03
CA GLU A 163 -33.16 -12.18 -24.88
C GLU A 163 -32.17 -12.27 -26.06
N ALA A 164 -31.83 -11.14 -26.67
CA ALA A 164 -30.83 -11.09 -27.75
C ALA A 164 -29.40 -11.43 -27.27
N LEU A 165 -29.05 -11.03 -26.04
CA LEU A 165 -27.76 -11.36 -25.41
C LEU A 165 -27.68 -12.85 -25.06
N THR A 166 -28.73 -13.41 -24.46
CA THR A 166 -28.79 -14.84 -24.11
C THR A 166 -28.69 -15.73 -25.35
N ARG A 167 -29.38 -15.37 -26.44
CA ARG A 167 -29.29 -16.10 -27.73
C ARG A 167 -27.89 -16.03 -28.36
N LYS A 168 -27.17 -14.90 -28.21
CA LYS A 168 -25.79 -14.77 -28.69
C LYS A 168 -24.80 -15.63 -27.90
N GLN A 169 -24.92 -15.68 -26.57
CA GLN A 169 -24.06 -16.53 -25.74
C GLN A 169 -24.29 -18.02 -26.02
N GLN A 170 -25.54 -18.46 -26.19
CA GLN A 170 -25.86 -19.86 -26.52
C GLN A 170 -25.29 -20.30 -27.88
N LYS A 171 -25.30 -19.42 -28.89
CA LYS A 171 -24.67 -19.70 -30.20
C LYS A 171 -23.13 -19.72 -30.14
N GLY A 172 -22.52 -18.95 -29.24
CA GLY A 172 -21.07 -18.96 -29.01
C GLY A 172 -20.58 -20.23 -28.29
N LYS A 173 -21.28 -20.66 -27.23
CA LYS A 173 -20.94 -21.89 -26.47
C LYS A 173 -21.00 -23.15 -27.33
N LYS A 174 -21.95 -23.26 -28.27
CA LYS A 174 -22.03 -24.39 -29.23
C LYS A 174 -20.84 -24.54 -30.17
N LYS A 175 -19.98 -23.52 -30.33
CA LYS A 175 -18.76 -23.58 -31.15
C LYS A 175 -17.48 -23.86 -30.34
N GLY A 176 -17.54 -23.85 -29.00
CA GLY A 176 -16.36 -23.86 -28.12
C GLY A 176 -16.16 -25.10 -27.23
N GLY A 177 -17.03 -26.11 -27.32
CA GLY A 177 -16.77 -27.43 -26.72
C GLY A 177 -16.62 -27.49 -25.19
N GLN A 178 -17.13 -26.53 -24.43
CA GLN A 178 -17.20 -26.61 -22.97
C GLN A 178 -18.65 -26.49 -22.49
N GLU A 179 -19.23 -27.65 -22.19
CA GLU A 179 -20.48 -27.83 -21.48
C GLU A 179 -20.20 -27.79 -19.98
N GLU A 180 -20.10 -26.59 -19.39
CA GLU A 180 -20.25 -26.44 -17.95
C GLU A 180 -21.28 -25.35 -17.60
N GLU A 181 -22.09 -25.73 -16.62
CA GLU A 181 -23.31 -25.10 -16.15
C GLU A 181 -23.08 -23.67 -15.68
N SER A 182 -23.79 -22.75 -16.31
CA SER A 182 -24.11 -21.44 -15.74
C SER A 182 -25.33 -20.94 -16.49
N GLN A 183 -26.50 -21.37 -16.03
CA GLN A 183 -27.78 -20.74 -16.36
C GLN A 183 -27.92 -19.40 -15.61
N GLU A 184 -26.89 -18.56 -15.61
CA GLU A 184 -27.02 -17.20 -15.10
C GLU A 184 -27.74 -16.39 -16.18
N ALA A 185 -28.94 -15.91 -15.86
CA ALA A 185 -29.66 -14.94 -16.68
C ALA A 185 -28.72 -13.75 -16.93
N THR A 186 -28.40 -13.48 -18.19
CA THR A 186 -27.57 -12.33 -18.57
C THR A 186 -28.25 -11.04 -18.11
N GLU A 187 -27.77 -10.49 -16.99
CA GLU A 187 -28.17 -9.18 -16.52
C GLU A 187 -27.61 -8.09 -17.44
N LEU A 188 -28.31 -6.95 -17.52
CA LEU A 188 -27.80 -5.80 -18.27
C LEU A 188 -26.52 -5.33 -17.58
N LEU A 189 -25.50 -4.93 -18.37
CA LEU A 189 -24.27 -4.37 -17.82
C LEU A 189 -24.64 -3.14 -16.98
N LYS A 190 -24.22 -3.14 -15.71
CA LYS A 190 -24.28 -1.95 -14.86
C LYS A 190 -23.17 -1.00 -15.31
N ARG A 191 -23.40 0.31 -15.19
CA ARG A 191 -22.39 1.33 -15.51
C ARG A 191 -21.09 1.00 -14.76
N PRO A 192 -19.95 0.85 -15.44
CA PRO A 192 -18.67 0.67 -14.78
C PRO A 192 -18.42 1.83 -13.81
N LYS A 193 -18.08 1.50 -12.56
CA LYS A 193 -17.78 2.51 -11.55
C LYS A 193 -16.42 3.13 -11.88
N GLU A 194 -16.42 4.32 -12.46
CA GLU A 194 -15.20 5.05 -12.77
C GLU A 194 -14.71 5.76 -11.50
N TYR A 195 -13.84 5.09 -10.73
CA TYR A 195 -13.24 5.68 -9.53
C TYR A 195 -12.00 6.47 -9.93
N THR A 196 -12.19 7.72 -10.40
CA THR A 196 -11.07 8.61 -10.71
C THR A 196 -10.72 9.44 -9.48
N VAL A 197 -9.67 9.03 -8.76
CA VAL A 197 -9.13 9.84 -7.66
C VAL A 197 -8.09 10.80 -8.22
N LYS A 198 -8.42 12.09 -8.27
CA LYS A 198 -7.45 13.15 -8.60
C LYS A 198 -7.02 13.85 -7.32
N PHE A 199 -5.80 13.56 -6.87
CA PHE A 199 -5.15 14.31 -5.80
C PHE A 199 -4.44 15.53 -6.40
N THR A 200 -5.18 16.62 -6.57
CA THR A 200 -4.62 17.91 -6.99
C THR A 200 -4.58 18.85 -5.79
N PHE A 201 -3.41 19.39 -5.50
CA PHE A 201 -3.23 20.46 -4.53
C PHE A 201 -3.17 21.81 -5.26
N PRO A 202 -3.73 22.89 -4.70
CA PRO A 202 -3.60 24.22 -5.28
C PRO A 202 -2.13 24.66 -5.27
N ASN A 203 -1.70 25.35 -6.32
CA ASN A 203 -0.36 25.94 -6.36
C ASN A 203 -0.31 27.12 -5.37
N PRO A 204 0.68 27.17 -4.46
CA PRO A 204 0.80 28.28 -3.54
C PRO A 204 1.28 29.56 -4.28
N PRO A 205 0.93 30.75 -3.78
CA PRO A 205 1.50 32.01 -4.29
C PRO A 205 3.02 32.05 -4.04
N PRO A 206 3.79 32.85 -4.80
CA PRO A 206 5.24 32.95 -4.62
C PRO A 206 5.57 33.45 -3.20
N LEU A 207 6.47 32.74 -2.50
CA LEU A 207 6.93 33.03 -1.15
C LEU A 207 8.41 33.42 -1.22
N SER A 208 8.81 34.46 -0.48
CA SER A 208 10.21 34.84 -0.32
C SER A 208 10.93 33.86 0.62
N PRO A 209 12.13 33.34 0.25
CA PRO A 209 12.96 32.55 1.17
C PRO A 209 13.44 33.39 2.37
N PRO A 210 13.73 32.79 3.54
CA PRO A 210 13.59 31.36 3.89
C PRO A 210 12.17 30.97 4.34
N ILE A 211 11.65 29.87 3.80
CA ILE A 211 10.25 29.45 4.04
C ILE A 211 10.14 28.69 5.36
N LEU A 212 10.96 27.64 5.51
CA LEU A 212 10.94 26.77 6.66
C LEU A 212 12.35 26.27 6.93
N GLY A 213 12.83 26.38 8.17
CA GLY A 213 14.14 25.83 8.49
C GLY A 213 14.41 25.66 9.97
N LEU A 214 15.21 24.64 10.30
CA LEU A 214 15.82 24.41 11.60
C LEU A 214 17.22 24.99 11.55
N HIS A 215 17.58 25.77 12.57
CA HIS A 215 18.91 26.35 12.73
C HIS A 215 19.53 25.96 14.06
N SER A 216 20.66 25.25 14.01
CA SER A 216 21.43 24.74 15.15
C SER A 216 20.56 24.05 16.20
N VAL A 217 19.64 23.21 15.75
CA VAL A 217 18.63 22.59 16.63
C VAL A 217 19.18 21.38 17.36
N ASP A 218 19.08 21.43 18.70
CA ASP A 218 19.24 20.28 19.58
C ASP A 218 17.88 19.82 20.11
N PHE A 219 17.61 18.52 20.03
CA PHE A 219 16.38 17.97 20.60
C PHE A 219 16.56 16.53 21.11
N GLY A 220 15.93 16.25 22.23
CA GLY A 220 15.79 14.90 22.80
C GLY A 220 14.69 14.87 23.86
N TYR A 221 13.95 13.78 23.92
CA TYR A 221 12.94 13.57 24.96
C TYR A 221 13.58 13.54 26.35
N GLU A 222 12.79 13.87 27.37
CA GLU A 222 13.25 13.90 28.75
C GLU A 222 13.74 12.51 29.21
N GLY A 223 14.88 12.48 29.93
CA GLY A 223 15.50 11.24 30.38
C GLY A 223 16.08 10.35 29.28
N GLN A 224 16.14 10.80 28.03
CA GLN A 224 16.72 10.05 26.91
C GLN A 224 17.91 10.76 26.28
N LYS A 225 18.74 9.99 25.55
CA LYS A 225 19.84 10.54 24.75
C LYS A 225 19.27 11.52 23.71
N PRO A 226 19.92 12.67 23.46
CA PRO A 226 19.51 13.59 22.40
C PRO A 226 19.45 12.88 21.05
N LEU A 227 18.33 13.07 20.35
CA LEU A 227 18.07 12.52 19.01
C LEU A 227 18.74 13.36 17.93
N PHE A 228 18.72 14.68 18.11
CA PHE A 228 19.29 15.66 17.20
C PHE A 228 20.28 16.55 17.95
N LYS A 229 21.42 16.83 17.32
CA LYS A 229 22.44 17.76 17.80
C LYS A 229 22.91 18.63 16.64
N ASN A 230 22.87 19.94 16.84
CA ASN A 230 23.28 20.98 15.90
C ASN A 230 22.77 20.74 14.48
N VAL A 231 21.45 20.52 14.35
CA VAL A 231 20.83 20.23 13.05
C VAL A 231 20.43 21.53 12.35
N ASP A 232 21.01 21.74 11.17
CA ASP A 232 20.63 22.77 10.21
C ASP A 232 19.91 22.12 9.02
N PHE A 233 18.67 22.55 8.75
CA PHE A 233 17.87 21.97 7.68
C PHE A 233 16.85 22.98 7.16
N GLY A 234 16.86 23.28 5.86
CA GLY A 234 15.95 24.23 5.21
C GLY A 234 15.07 23.58 4.14
N ILE A 235 13.92 24.19 3.85
CA ILE A 235 12.97 23.79 2.81
C ILE A 235 12.60 25.02 1.96
N ASP A 236 12.68 24.86 0.64
CA ASP A 236 12.28 25.84 -0.38
C ASP A 236 10.97 25.45 -1.09
N MET A 237 10.39 26.34 -1.90
CA MET A 237 9.08 26.14 -2.57
C MET A 237 9.02 24.91 -3.49
N ASP A 238 10.13 24.62 -4.15
CA ASP A 238 10.28 23.54 -5.12
C ASP A 238 10.88 22.27 -4.52
N SER A 239 11.23 22.30 -3.23
CA SER A 239 11.85 21.18 -2.53
C SER A 239 10.99 19.91 -2.61
N ARG A 240 11.65 18.78 -2.87
CA ARG A 240 11.07 17.43 -2.85
C ARG A 240 11.93 16.56 -1.96
N ILE A 241 11.51 16.44 -0.69
CA ILE A 241 12.35 15.84 0.34
C ILE A 241 11.73 14.52 0.80
N CYS A 242 12.55 13.47 0.84
CA CYS A 242 12.21 12.20 1.45
C CYS A 242 13.13 11.95 2.66
N ILE A 243 12.54 11.88 3.86
CA ILE A 243 13.29 11.58 5.09
C ILE A 243 13.37 10.07 5.26
N VAL A 244 14.57 9.52 5.15
CA VAL A 244 14.83 8.07 5.26
C VAL A 244 15.63 7.73 6.52
N GLY A 245 15.50 6.49 6.97
CA GLY A 245 16.26 5.96 8.11
C GLY A 245 15.54 4.83 8.85
N PRO A 246 16.21 4.13 9.77
CA PRO A 246 15.61 3.07 10.57
C PRO A 246 14.44 3.56 11.43
N ASN A 247 13.55 2.66 11.82
CA ASN A 247 12.50 3.01 12.77
C ASN A 247 13.06 3.33 14.16
N GLY A 248 12.56 4.42 14.76
CA GLY A 248 13.04 4.92 16.06
C GLY A 248 14.19 5.92 15.99
N VAL A 249 14.73 6.24 14.81
CA VAL A 249 15.82 7.22 14.66
C VAL A 249 15.39 8.69 14.87
N GLY A 250 14.07 8.97 14.83
CA GLY A 250 13.53 10.32 15.04
C GLY A 250 12.87 10.96 13.82
N LYS A 251 12.59 10.23 12.73
CA LYS A 251 11.93 10.78 11.51
C LYS A 251 10.65 11.56 11.80
N SER A 252 9.74 10.98 12.58
CA SER A 252 8.50 11.64 13.00
C SER A 252 8.77 12.83 13.92
N THR A 253 9.77 12.72 14.80
CA THR A 253 10.20 13.82 15.67
C THR A 253 10.73 15.01 14.86
N LEU A 254 11.49 14.77 13.79
CA LEU A 254 11.96 15.81 12.88
C LEU A 254 10.80 16.53 12.20
N LEU A 255 9.80 15.78 11.71
CA LEU A 255 8.59 16.38 11.13
C LEU A 255 7.76 17.15 12.15
N LEU A 256 7.74 16.73 13.42
CA LEU A 256 7.06 17.45 14.49
C LEU A 256 7.78 18.74 14.88
N LEU A 257 9.12 18.75 14.85
CA LEU A 257 9.93 19.96 15.01
C LEU A 257 9.68 20.94 13.86
N LEU A 258 9.67 20.46 12.62
CA LEU A 258 9.34 21.27 11.43
C LEU A 258 7.90 21.80 11.42
N ASN A 259 6.98 21.18 12.15
CA ASN A 259 5.60 21.65 12.27
C ASN A 259 5.39 22.55 13.50
N GLY A 260 6.44 22.88 14.27
CA GLY A 260 6.34 23.67 15.50
C GLY A 260 5.56 22.99 16.64
N LYS A 261 5.28 21.69 16.56
CA LYS A 261 4.57 20.94 17.61
C LYS A 261 5.48 20.54 18.77
N LEU A 262 6.78 20.51 18.53
CA LEU A 262 7.82 20.26 19.54
C LEU A 262 8.75 21.46 19.57
N ASN A 263 9.09 21.91 20.77
CA ASN A 263 10.04 23.00 20.96
C ASN A 263 11.46 22.44 21.03
N PRO A 264 12.42 23.00 20.27
CA PRO A 264 13.82 22.63 20.38
C PRO A 264 14.37 23.00 21.77
N LYS A 265 15.37 22.26 22.25
CA LYS A 265 16.05 22.57 23.53
C LYS A 265 17.09 23.68 23.34
N VAL A 266 17.76 23.68 22.20
CA VAL A 266 18.73 24.71 21.75
C VAL A 266 18.47 24.94 20.27
N GLY A 267 18.71 26.17 19.80
CA GLY A 267 18.44 26.60 18.43
C GLY A 267 17.03 27.16 18.27
N PHE A 268 16.72 27.64 17.06
CA PHE A 268 15.41 28.16 16.72
C PHE A 268 14.95 27.62 15.37
N PHE A 269 13.64 27.61 15.19
CA PHE A 269 13.00 27.27 13.95
C PHE A 269 12.50 28.56 13.30
N ASN A 270 12.85 28.77 12.03
CA ASN A 270 12.47 29.96 11.29
C ASN A 270 11.21 29.68 10.47
N GLN A 271 10.16 30.47 10.68
CA GLN A 271 8.86 30.29 10.06
C GLN A 271 8.23 31.63 9.69
N GLN A 272 8.65 32.22 8.57
CA GLN A 272 8.25 33.59 8.19
C GLN A 272 6.77 33.75 7.79
N TYR A 273 6.00 32.67 7.60
CA TYR A 273 4.62 32.75 7.06
C TYR A 273 3.52 32.03 7.85
N PHE A 274 3.81 31.34 8.96
CA PHE A 274 2.73 30.70 9.74
C PHE A 274 1.88 31.72 10.50
N ASP A 275 2.43 32.89 10.79
CA ASP A 275 1.74 33.96 11.51
C ASP A 275 0.74 34.73 10.64
N GLN A 276 0.78 34.57 9.30
CA GLN A 276 -0.15 35.23 8.37
C GLN A 276 -1.22 34.31 7.78
N MET A 277 -1.12 32.99 7.95
CA MET A 277 -2.22 32.08 7.64
C MET A 277 -3.18 32.01 8.83
N ASN A 278 -4.46 32.28 8.59
CA ASN A 278 -5.52 32.06 9.56
C ASN A 278 -5.33 30.66 10.18
N MET A 279 -5.24 30.60 11.52
CA MET A 279 -5.00 29.37 12.30
C MET A 279 -5.94 28.19 11.95
N GLU A 280 -7.06 28.46 11.27
CA GLU A 280 -7.98 27.44 10.74
C GLU A 280 -7.53 26.80 9.42
N GLU A 281 -6.91 27.55 8.50
CA GLU A 281 -6.46 27.06 7.19
C GLU A 281 -5.15 26.29 7.31
N THR A 282 -4.22 26.77 8.14
CA THR A 282 -2.98 26.05 8.48
C THR A 282 -3.29 24.78 9.27
N ARG A 283 -4.29 24.83 10.18
CA ARG A 283 -4.82 23.60 10.80
C ARG A 283 -5.43 22.67 9.78
N GLN A 284 -6.06 23.14 8.71
CA GLN A 284 -6.62 22.27 7.66
C GLN A 284 -5.54 21.67 6.75
N VAL A 285 -4.50 22.40 6.38
CA VAL A 285 -3.39 21.87 5.57
C VAL A 285 -2.55 20.90 6.39
N VAL A 286 -2.22 21.24 7.65
CA VAL A 286 -1.47 20.36 8.56
C VAL A 286 -2.33 19.21 9.08
N LYS A 287 -3.63 19.40 9.37
CA LYS A 287 -4.55 18.28 9.60
C LYS A 287 -4.70 17.44 8.35
N LYS A 288 -4.66 17.99 7.12
CA LYS A 288 -4.70 17.18 5.89
C LYS A 288 -3.38 16.45 5.67
N LEU A 289 -2.23 17.03 5.98
CA LEU A 289 -0.94 16.33 5.88
C LEU A 289 -0.80 15.26 6.97
N SER A 290 -1.26 15.53 8.20
CA SER A 290 -1.32 14.53 9.26
C SER A 290 -2.41 13.50 9.01
N SER A 291 -3.57 13.89 8.46
CA SER A 291 -4.67 13.02 8.05
C SER A 291 -4.29 12.19 6.84
N VAL A 292 -3.49 12.68 5.89
CA VAL A 292 -2.96 11.90 4.76
C VAL A 292 -1.87 10.95 5.24
N ALA A 293 -1.01 11.37 6.18
CA ALA A 293 -0.07 10.46 6.83
C ALA A 293 -0.79 9.42 7.72
N GLU A 294 -1.89 9.79 8.39
CA GLU A 294 -2.72 8.92 9.21
C GLU A 294 -3.68 8.06 8.37
N LEU A 295 -4.17 8.52 7.21
CA LEU A 295 -4.98 7.77 6.23
C LEU A 295 -4.09 6.82 5.43
N ALA A 296 -2.84 7.19 5.16
CA ALA A 296 -1.84 6.24 4.67
C ALA A 296 -1.51 5.16 5.73
N CYS A 297 -1.68 5.46 7.03
CA CYS A 297 -1.50 4.50 8.13
C CYS A 297 -2.80 3.79 8.59
N ARG A 298 -3.98 4.30 8.23
CA ARG A 298 -5.30 3.73 8.55
C ARG A 298 -5.90 3.15 7.28
N GLN A 299 -5.82 1.83 7.14
CA GLN A 299 -6.82 1.14 6.34
C GLN A 299 -8.22 1.44 6.93
N PRO A 300 -9.26 1.53 6.09
CA PRO A 300 -10.63 1.52 6.59
C PRO A 300 -10.83 0.26 7.43
N ASP A 301 -11.42 0.41 8.63
CA ASP A 301 -11.90 -0.72 9.41
C ASP A 301 -12.81 -1.57 8.53
N VAL A 302 -12.27 -2.67 8.00
CA VAL A 302 -13.07 -3.77 7.49
C VAL A 302 -13.63 -4.44 8.74
N PRO A 303 -14.96 -4.53 8.93
CA PRO A 303 -15.52 -5.23 10.06
C PRO A 303 -14.94 -6.66 10.07
N ARG A 304 -14.16 -6.98 11.10
CA ARG A 304 -13.71 -8.35 11.33
C ARG A 304 -14.91 -9.16 11.82
N SER A 305 -15.71 -9.64 10.88
CA SER A 305 -16.66 -10.72 11.09
C SER A 305 -16.20 -11.92 10.27
N TRP A 306 -15.36 -12.74 10.89
CA TRP A 306 -15.24 -14.18 10.69
C TRP A 306 -14.89 -14.78 12.04
#